data_AF-A0A6B3EKR5-F1
#
_entry.id   AF-A0A6B3EKR5-F1
#
_cell.length_a   1.000
_cell.length_b   1.000
_cell.length_c   1.000
_cell.angle_alpha   90.00
_cell.angle_beta   90.00
_cell.angle_gamma   90.00
#
_symmetry.space_group_name_H-M   'P 1'
#
loop_
_entity.id
_entity.type
_entity.pdbx_description
1 polymer ?
#
loop_
_entity_poly.entity_id
_entity_poly.type
_entity_poly.pdbx_seq_one_letter_code
_entity_poly.pdbx_strand_id
1 'polypeptide(L)'
;CGARNFTVGDKVVVVLPGAVLPGDFAIAARKTYGKTSHGMICSADELGMGDDGTHGIIVLPPQYEVGTDAIELLELVDEVLDIAV
;
A
#
# COMPACT_ATOMS: atom_id res chain seq x y z
N CYS A 1 1.72 9.56 -9.82
CA CYS A 1 2.11 8.15 -9.71
C CYS A 1 2.73 7.71 -11.04
N GLY A 2 3.77 6.87 -11.03
CA GLY A 2 4.47 6.37 -12.22
C GLY A 2 4.16 4.93 -12.61
N ALA A 3 3.39 4.20 -11.79
CA ALA A 3 3.00 2.83 -12.10
C ALA A 3 2.01 2.78 -13.28
N ARG A 4 2.00 1.66 -14.01
CA ARG A 4 1.23 1.48 -15.26
C ARG A 4 0.22 0.34 -15.20
N ASN A 5 0.09 -0.31 -14.05
CA ASN A 5 -0.69 -1.54 -13.86
C ASN A 5 -2.09 -1.29 -13.26
N PHE A 6 -2.57 -0.04 -13.24
CA PHE A 6 -3.89 0.32 -12.74
C PHE A 6 -4.60 1.27 -13.72
N THR A 7 -5.93 1.28 -13.64
CA THR A 7 -6.83 2.05 -14.50
C THR A 7 -7.85 2.84 -13.66
N VAL A 8 -8.58 3.75 -14.29
CA VAL A 8 -9.61 4.54 -13.59
C VAL A 8 -10.75 3.62 -13.17
N GLY A 9 -11.07 3.61 -11.88
CA GLY A 9 -12.10 2.76 -11.29
C GLY A 9 -11.56 1.58 -10.49
N ASP A 10 -10.26 1.31 -10.59
CA ASP A 10 -9.61 0.28 -9.79
C ASP A 10 -9.54 0.69 -8.31
N LYS A 11 -9.72 -0.30 -7.43
CA LYS A 11 -9.50 -0.14 -6.00
C LYS A 11 -8.03 -0.41 -5.73
N VAL A 12 -7.38 0.49 -5.00
CA VAL A 12 -5.93 0.41 -4.72
C VAL A 12 -5.68 0.67 -3.25
N VAL A 13 -4.55 0.17 -2.77
CA VAL A 13 -4.06 0.49 -1.42
C VAL A 13 -3.41 1.88 -1.45
N VAL A 14 -3.87 2.74 -0.55
CA VAL A 14 -3.38 4.13 -0.43
C VAL A 14 -2.88 4.38 0.98
N VAL A 15 -1.66 4.88 1.07
CA VAL A 15 -1.06 5.34 2.32
C VAL A 15 -1.21 6.85 2.41
N LEU A 16 -1.91 7.29 3.46
CA LEU A 16 -2.19 8.70 3.71
C LEU A 16 -1.02 9.39 4.43
N PRO A 17 -0.86 10.72 4.27
CA PRO A 17 0.14 11.48 5.00
C PRO A 17 0.01 11.31 6.52
N GLY A 18 1.13 11.08 7.19
CA GLY A 18 1.18 10.75 8.62
C GLY A 18 1.38 9.27 8.92
N ALA A 19 1.17 8.39 7.95
CA ALA A 19 1.55 6.98 8.05
C ALA A 19 3.04 6.78 7.72
N VAL A 20 3.61 5.70 8.28
CA VAL A 20 5.01 5.31 8.10
C VAL A 20 5.04 3.91 7.47
N LEU A 21 5.70 3.79 6.32
CA LEU A 21 5.94 2.52 5.65
C LEU A 21 7.13 1.78 6.27
N PRO A 22 7.24 0.45 6.07
CA PRO A 22 8.41 -0.32 6.44
C PRO A 22 9.72 0.32 5.95
N GLY A 23 10.74 0.33 6.81
CA GLY A 23 12.01 1.03 6.52
C GLY A 23 12.03 2.52 6.89
N ASP A 24 11.22 2.93 7.87
CA ASP A 24 11.13 4.31 8.39
C ASP A 24 10.74 5.36 7.32
N PHE A 25 9.97 4.94 6.32
CA PHE A 25 9.59 5.82 5.23
C PHE A 25 8.27 6.55 5.56
N ALA A 26 8.40 7.74 6.16
CA ALA A 26 7.25 8.59 6.49
C ALA A 26 6.62 9.22 5.25
N ILE A 27 5.31 9.00 5.07
CA ILE A 27 4.54 9.65 4.00
C ILE A 27 4.13 11.04 4.47
N ALA A 28 4.54 12.05 3.69
CA ALA A 28 4.15 13.43 3.89
C ALA A 28 3.51 14.01 2.63
N ALA A 29 2.59 14.95 2.83
CA ALA A 29 2.01 15.71 1.73
C ALA A 29 3.12 16.56 1.09
N ARG A 30 3.45 16.28 -0.16
CA ARG A 30 4.54 16.95 -0.88
C ARG A 30 4.09 17.43 -2.24
N LYS A 31 4.60 18.58 -2.66
CA LYS A 31 4.34 19.15 -3.99
C LYS A 31 5.33 18.55 -4.98
N THR A 32 4.83 17.82 -5.96
CA THR A 32 5.66 17.17 -6.99
C THR A 32 5.13 17.61 -8.35
N TYR A 33 6.02 18.14 -9.20
CA TYR A 33 5.69 18.67 -10.53
C TYR A 33 4.51 19.67 -10.53
N GLY A 34 4.46 20.57 -9.53
CA GLY A 34 3.41 21.58 -9.41
C GLY A 34 2.07 21.07 -8.85
N LYS A 35 1.91 19.77 -8.64
CA LYS A 35 0.72 19.15 -8.06
C LYS A 35 0.98 18.68 -6.63
N THR A 36 0.04 18.88 -5.72
CA THR A 36 0.14 18.38 -4.35
C THR A 36 -0.28 16.92 -4.32
N SER A 37 0.60 16.03 -3.84
CA SER A 37 0.26 14.62 -3.58
C SER A 37 -0.18 14.49 -2.12
N HIS A 38 -1.39 14.00 -1.89
CA HIS A 38 -1.97 13.78 -0.56
C HIS A 38 -1.91 12.31 -0.14
N GLY A 39 -0.84 11.62 -0.52
CA GLY A 39 -0.65 10.19 -0.26
C GLY A 39 0.17 9.52 -1.35
N MET A 40 0.32 8.22 -1.19
CA MET A 40 1.04 7.32 -2.09
C MET A 40 0.21 6.05 -2.28
N ILE A 41 0.14 5.56 -3.52
CA ILE A 41 -0.39 4.22 -3.80
C ILE A 41 0.78 3.25 -3.77
N CYS A 42 0.62 2.11 -3.10
CA CYS A 42 1.75 1.23 -2.77
C CYS A 42 1.68 -0.13 -3.46
N SER A 43 2.86 -0.71 -3.73
CA SER A 43 3.04 -2.11 -4.14
C SER A 43 3.16 -3.06 -2.93
N ALA A 44 3.10 -4.37 -3.19
CA ALA A 44 3.33 -5.41 -2.18
C ALA A 44 4.75 -5.32 -1.59
N ASP A 45 5.75 -5.06 -2.42
CA ASP A 45 7.14 -4.85 -1.98
C ASP A 45 7.27 -3.66 -1.03
N GLU A 46 6.62 -2.53 -1.34
CA GLU A 46 6.65 -1.32 -0.49
C GLU A 46 5.97 -1.54 0.87
N LEU A 47 5.03 -2.48 0.96
CA LEU A 47 4.38 -2.90 2.20
C LEU A 47 5.14 -4.01 2.94
N GLY A 48 6.24 -4.52 2.38
CA GLY A 48 7.02 -5.60 3.01
C GLY A 48 6.39 -6.98 2.88
N MET A 49 5.40 -7.17 2.01
CA MET A 49 4.78 -8.48 1.72
C MET A 49 5.65 -9.36 0.80
N GLY A 50 6.71 -8.78 0.23
CA GLY A 50 7.52 -9.42 -0.80
C GLY A 50 6.90 -9.32 -2.20
N ASP A 51 7.53 -10.00 -3.15
CA ASP A 51 7.12 -9.98 -4.55
C ASP A 51 5.87 -10.83 -4.77
N ASP A 52 4.76 -10.17 -5.09
CA ASP A 52 3.49 -10.80 -5.46
C ASP A 52 3.44 -11.19 -6.96
N GLY A 53 4.54 -10.98 -7.70
CA GLY A 53 4.66 -11.24 -9.13
C GLY A 53 3.95 -10.21 -10.01
N THR A 54 3.31 -9.18 -9.44
CA THR A 54 2.66 -8.12 -10.20
C THR A 54 3.59 -6.94 -10.51
N HIS A 55 4.74 -6.86 -9.83
CA HIS A 55 5.76 -5.81 -9.99
C HIS A 55 5.14 -4.40 -10.15
N GLY A 56 4.12 -4.08 -9.35
CA GLY A 56 3.29 -2.89 -9.52
C GLY A 56 2.42 -2.58 -8.30
N ILE A 57 1.49 -1.64 -8.45
CA ILE A 57 0.56 -1.23 -7.38
C ILE A 57 -0.41 -2.36 -7.07
N ILE A 58 -0.74 -2.55 -5.80
CA ILE A 58 -1.77 -3.49 -5.37
C ILE A 58 -3.13 -3.00 -5.89
N VAL A 59 -3.66 -3.73 -6.87
CA VAL A 59 -5.04 -3.56 -7.35
C VAL A 59 -5.92 -4.56 -6.63
N LEU A 60 -6.81 -4.04 -5.79
CA LEU A 60 -7.76 -4.81 -5.02
C LEU A 60 -8.97 -5.19 -5.89
N PRO A 61 -9.48 -6.42 -5.75
CA PRO A 61 -10.68 -6.82 -6.46
C PRO A 61 -11.92 -6.06 -5.94
N PRO A 62 -12.96 -5.91 -6.79
CA PRO A 62 -14.01 -4.91 -6.60
C PRO A 62 -14.94 -5.16 -5.41
N GLN A 63 -14.88 -6.31 -4.75
CA GLN A 63 -15.69 -6.62 -3.57
C GLN A 63 -15.29 -5.82 -2.33
N TYR A 64 -14.05 -5.33 -2.25
CA TYR A 64 -13.57 -4.62 -1.05
C TYR A 64 -14.13 -3.20 -0.97
N GLU A 65 -14.53 -2.75 0.22
CA GLU A 65 -15.05 -1.39 0.37
C GLU A 65 -13.93 -0.35 0.44
N VAL A 66 -14.16 0.83 -0.13
CA VAL A 66 -13.17 1.92 -0.07
C VAL A 66 -13.19 2.50 1.34
N GLY A 67 -12.01 2.67 1.93
CA GLY A 67 -11.86 3.14 3.31
C GLY A 67 -11.73 2.02 4.35
N THR A 68 -11.85 0.76 3.93
CA THR A 68 -11.42 -0.38 4.75
C THR A 68 -9.92 -0.28 5.02
N ASP A 69 -9.53 -0.64 6.24
CA ASP A 69 -8.12 -0.66 6.63
C ASP A 69 -7.37 -1.71 5.80
N ALA A 70 -6.30 -1.26 5.12
CA ALA A 70 -5.50 -2.14 4.27
C ALA A 70 -4.66 -3.13 5.08
N ILE A 71 -4.31 -2.80 6.33
CA ILE A 71 -3.57 -3.66 7.25
C ILE A 71 -4.43 -4.86 7.64
N GLU A 72 -5.70 -4.61 7.99
CA GLU A 72 -6.65 -5.69 8.29
C GLU A 72 -6.96 -6.52 7.04
N LEU A 73 -7.19 -5.86 5.90
CA LEU A 73 -7.56 -6.52 4.65
C LEU A 73 -6.46 -7.44 4.12
N LEU A 74 -5.20 -7.00 4.21
CA LEU A 74 -4.04 -7.73 3.74
C LEU A 74 -3.37 -8.57 4.84
N GLU A 75 -3.96 -8.63 6.03
CA GLU A 75 -3.44 -9.36 7.20
C GLU A 75 -1.95 -9.03 7.48
N LEU A 76 -1.59 -7.75 7.37
CA LEU A 76 -0.20 -7.28 7.51
C LEU A 76 0.33 -7.34 8.95
N VAL A 77 -0.54 -7.62 9.92
CA VAL A 77 -0.17 -7.91 11.31
C VAL A 77 -0.26 -9.41 11.49
N ASP A 78 0.88 -10.09 11.34
CA ASP A 78 1.00 -11.51 11.67
C ASP A 78 1.64 -11.67 13.06
N GLU A 79 0.98 -12.42 13.94
CA GLU A 79 1.55 -12.82 15.23
C GLU A 79 2.39 -14.09 15.02
N VAL A 80 3.69 -13.91 14.74
CA VAL A 80 4.60 -15.05 14.58
C VAL A 80 4.87 -15.70 15.94
N LEU A 81 4.17 -16.81 16.22
CA LEU A 81 4.43 -17.66 17.38
C LEU A 81 5.52 -18.69 17.05
N ASP A 82 6.76 -18.39 17.44
CA ASP A 82 7.88 -19.33 17.32
C ASP A 82 7.82 -20.36 18.48
N ILE A 83 7.55 -21.63 18.15
CA ILE A 83 7.56 -22.74 19.11
C ILE A 83 8.84 -23.55 18.88
N ALA A 84 9.85 -23.30 19.70
CA ALA A 84 10.99 -24.20 19.81
C ALA A 84 10.59 -25.43 20.67
N VAL A 85 10.61 -26.63 20.06
CA VAL A 85 10.45 -27.92 20.75
C VAL A 85 11.81 -28.49 21.12
#